data_AF-A0A7W8P7H3-F1
#
_entry.id   AF-A0A7W8P7H3-F1
#
_cell.length_a   1.000
_cell.length_b   1.000
_cell.length_c   1.000
_cell.angle_alpha   90.00
_cell.angle_beta   90.00
_cell.angle_gamma   90.00
#
_symmetry.space_group_name_H-M   'P 1'
#
loop_
_entity.id
_entity.type
_entity.pdbx_description
1 polymer ?
#
loop_
_entity_poly.entity_id
_entity_poly.type
_entity_poly.pdbx_seq_one_letter_code
_entity_poly.pdbx_strand_id
1 'polypeptide(L)'
;MTPAQFKEIQADLGWTHTQTAAALGLSEVSVKRIATGAQVITDQTARMFVGLLLVHKEGLLKKYAKLLDRYHSDTKMALTKSR
;
A
#
# COMPACT_ATOMS: atom_id res chain seq x y z
N MET A 1 -7.55 -10.66 6.28
CA MET A 1 -6.09 -10.82 6.48
C MET A 1 -5.79 -10.62 7.96
N THR A 2 -4.95 -11.47 8.57
CA THR A 2 -4.58 -11.33 9.99
C THR A 2 -3.44 -10.31 10.17
N PRO A 3 -3.24 -9.77 11.39
CA PRO A 3 -2.09 -8.90 11.68
C PRO A 3 -0.74 -9.58 11.41
N ALA A 4 -0.66 -10.89 11.63
CA ALA A 4 0.55 -11.68 11.35
C ALA A 4 0.85 -11.72 9.84
N GLN A 5 -0.16 -12.04 9.02
CA GLN A 5 -0.04 -12.03 7.56
C GLN A 5 0.31 -10.62 7.02
N PHE A 6 -0.26 -9.57 7.63
CA PHE A 6 0.08 -8.20 7.26
C PHE A 6 1.57 -7.89 7.50
N LYS A 7 2.10 -8.24 8.67
CA LYS A 7 3.53 -8.06 8.98
C LYS A 7 4.43 -8.89 8.08
N GLU A 8 4.02 -10.12 7.76
CA GLU A 8 4.73 -11.00 6.85
C GLU A 8 4.88 -10.36 5.47
N ILE A 9 3.77 -9.92 4.86
CA ILE A 9 3.80 -9.24 3.55
C ILE A 9 4.65 -7.97 3.60
N GLN A 10 4.53 -7.17 4.67
CA GLN A 10 5.34 -5.97 4.83
C GLN A 10 6.84 -6.28 4.89
N ALA A 11 7.23 -7.32 5.62
CA ALA A 11 8.61 -7.79 5.70
C ALA A 11 9.11 -8.33 4.36
N ASP A 12 8.27 -9.08 3.65
CA ASP A 12 8.54 -9.63 2.32
C ASP A 12 8.80 -8.58 1.25
N LEU A 13 8.16 -7.42 1.40
CA LEU A 13 8.35 -6.24 0.56
C LEU A 13 9.56 -5.39 1.01
N GLY A 14 10.11 -5.65 2.21
CA GLY A 14 11.18 -4.85 2.81
C GLY A 14 10.73 -3.42 3.13
N TRP A 15 9.45 -3.20 3.40
CA TRP A 15 8.88 -1.86 3.56
C TRP A 15 8.80 -1.39 5.01
N THR A 16 9.07 -0.10 5.22
CA THR A 16 8.75 0.58 6.48
C THR A 16 7.24 0.80 6.63
N HIS A 17 6.78 1.14 7.85
CA HIS A 17 5.38 1.50 8.05
C HIS A 17 4.97 2.71 7.21
N THR A 18 5.86 3.68 7.04
CA THR A 18 5.62 4.89 6.23
C THR A 18 5.49 4.55 4.74
N GLN A 19 6.34 3.67 4.21
CA GLN A 19 6.23 3.20 2.82
C GLN A 19 4.94 2.41 2.58
N THR A 20 4.60 1.52 3.52
CA THR A 20 3.35 0.75 3.50
C THR A 20 2.13 1.67 3.53
N ALA A 21 2.16 2.70 4.37
CA ALA A 21 1.11 3.70 4.47
C ALA A 21 0.91 4.44 3.14
N ALA A 22 2.00 4.91 2.53
CA ALA A 22 1.94 5.59 1.24
C ALA A 22 1.40 4.68 0.12
N ALA A 23 1.87 3.44 0.04
CA ALA A 23 1.44 2.49 -1.00
C ALA A 23 -0.03 2.07 -0.88
N LEU A 24 -0.56 1.99 0.34
CA LEU A 24 -1.94 1.60 0.60
C LEU A 24 -2.91 2.78 0.74
N GLY A 25 -2.42 4.02 0.66
CA GLY A 25 -3.24 5.22 0.88
C GLY A 25 -3.77 5.33 2.32
N LEU A 26 -2.97 4.91 3.30
CA LEU A 26 -3.33 4.90 4.73
C LEU A 26 -2.47 5.91 5.51
N SER A 27 -2.88 6.19 6.75
CA SER A 27 -1.98 6.85 7.72
C SER A 27 -0.98 5.85 8.32
N GLU A 28 0.21 6.32 8.69
CA GLU A 28 1.20 5.45 9.38
C GLU A 28 0.65 4.90 10.71
N VAL A 29 -0.18 5.67 11.41
CA VAL A 29 -0.85 5.23 12.64
C VAL A 29 -1.80 4.06 12.36
N SER A 30 -2.57 4.11 11.27
CA SER A 30 -3.43 3.00 10.85
C SER A 30 -2.62 1.75 10.54
N VAL A 31 -1.48 1.88 9.84
CA VAL A 31 -0.56 0.76 9.58
C VAL A 31 -0.08 0.13 10.89
N LYS A 32 0.38 0.95 11.86
CA LYS A 32 0.82 0.46 13.18
C LYS A 32 -0.30 -0.27 13.92
N ARG A 33 -1.53 0.26 13.91
CA ARG A 33 -2.70 -0.37 14.56
C ARG A 33 -3.14 -1.66 13.87
N ILE A 34 -3.06 -1.73 12.54
CA ILE A 34 -3.32 -2.97 11.79
C ILE A 34 -2.26 -4.02 12.16
N ALA A 35 -0.99 -3.66 12.19
CA ALA A 35 0.10 -4.56 12.57
C ALA A 35 -0.07 -5.10 14.01
N THR A 36 -0.60 -4.32 14.94
CA THR A 36 -0.86 -4.81 16.31
C THR A 36 -2.23 -5.50 16.47
N GLY A 37 -3.06 -5.53 15.44
CA GLY A 37 -4.44 -6.05 15.52
C GLY A 37 -5.42 -5.12 16.23
N ALA A 38 -4.98 -3.93 16.65
CA ALA A 38 -5.84 -2.90 17.23
C ALA A 38 -6.79 -2.25 16.22
N GLN A 39 -6.55 -2.45 14.92
CA GLN A 39 -7.44 -2.02 13.84
C GLN A 39 -7.64 -3.16 12.84
N VAL A 40 -8.90 -3.41 12.47
CA VAL A 40 -9.24 -4.39 11.43
C VAL A 40 -8.83 -3.85 10.06
N ILE A 41 -8.18 -4.70 9.27
CA ILE A 41 -7.88 -4.41 7.86
C ILE A 41 -9.13 -4.65 7.01
N THR A 42 -9.46 -3.69 6.14
CA THR A 42 -10.57 -3.87 5.19
C THR A 42 -10.19 -4.86 4.10
N ASP A 43 -11.18 -5.53 3.52
CA ASP A 43 -10.94 -6.45 2.40
C ASP A 43 -10.30 -5.76 1.19
N GLN A 44 -10.66 -4.50 0.92
CA GLN A 44 -10.04 -3.72 -0.15
C GLN A 44 -8.55 -3.50 0.09
N THR A 45 -8.16 -3.07 1.29
CA THR A 45 -6.74 -2.89 1.65
C THR A 45 -6.00 -4.22 1.61
N ALA A 46 -6.60 -5.30 2.12
CA ALA A 46 -6.00 -6.62 2.07
C ALA A 46 -5.75 -7.09 0.63
N ARG A 47 -6.74 -6.95 -0.27
CA ARG A 47 -6.61 -7.30 -1.69
C ARG A 47 -5.54 -6.45 -2.39
N MET A 48 -5.51 -5.14 -2.12
CA MET A 48 -4.49 -4.25 -2.66
C MET A 48 -3.09 -4.67 -2.21
N PHE A 49 -2.91 -4.97 -0.91
CA PHE A 49 -1.59 -5.30 -0.37
C PHE A 49 -1.05 -6.62 -0.93
N VAL A 50 -1.91 -7.63 -1.11
CA VAL A 50 -1.55 -8.88 -1.81
C VAL A 50 -1.23 -8.62 -3.28
N GLY A 51 -1.99 -7.75 -3.95
CA GLY A 51 -1.69 -7.35 -5.34
C GLY A 51 -0.33 -6.66 -5.48
N LEU A 52 0.02 -5.78 -4.53
CA LEU A 52 1.33 -5.13 -4.48
C LEU A 52 2.46 -6.15 -4.27
N LEU A 53 2.26 -7.15 -3.40
CA LEU A 53 3.22 -8.25 -3.23
C LEU A 53 3.49 -8.97 -4.55
N LEU A 54 2.44 -9.35 -5.29
CA LEU A 54 2.58 -9.99 -6.60
C LEU A 54 3.36 -9.10 -7.57
N VAL A 55 2.99 -7.81 -7.68
CA VAL A 55 3.68 -6.86 -8.56
C VAL A 55 5.17 -6.78 -8.25
N HIS A 56 5.55 -6.81 -6.98
CA HIS A 56 6.94 -6.79 -6.55
C HIS A 56 7.68 -8.09 -6.88
N LYS A 57 7.13 -9.24 -6.51
CA LYS A 57 7.78 -10.55 -6.72
C LYS A 57 7.93 -10.89 -8.20
N GLU A 58 6.99 -10.46 -9.04
CA GLU A 58 7.01 -10.68 -10.50
C GLU A 58 7.76 -9.58 -11.27
N GLY A 59 8.38 -8.61 -10.59
CA GLY A 59 9.13 -7.53 -11.24
C GLY A 59 8.27 -6.62 -12.14
N LEU A 60 6.96 -6.52 -11.87
CA LEU A 60 5.99 -5.79 -12.69
C LEU A 60 5.93 -4.28 -12.37
N LEU A 61 6.82 -3.76 -11.53
CA LEU A 61 6.82 -2.37 -11.04
C LEU A 61 6.73 -1.32 -12.15
N LYS A 62 7.45 -1.51 -13.27
CA LYS A 62 7.39 -0.56 -14.41
C LYS A 62 6.00 -0.52 -15.06
N LYS A 63 5.34 -1.67 -15.18
CA LYS A 63 3.98 -1.74 -15.75
C LYS A 63 2.97 -1.16 -14.78
N TYR A 64 3.11 -1.49 -13.49
CA TYR A 64 2.29 -0.94 -12.42
C TYR A 64 2.36 0.59 -12.36
N ALA A 65 3.56 1.18 -12.40
CA ALA A 65 3.75 2.63 -12.42
C ALA A 65 3.06 3.30 -13.64
N LYS A 66 3.17 2.71 -14.83
CA LYS A 66 2.46 3.21 -16.03
C LYS A 66 0.94 3.17 -15.89
N LEU A 67 0.40 2.14 -15.26
CA LEU A 67 -1.03 2.03 -15.02
C LEU A 67 -1.49 3.04 -13.96
N LEU A 68 -0.72 3.23 -12.90
CA LEU A 68 -0.98 4.30 -11.93
C LEU A 68 -0.95 5.68 -12.61
N ASP A 69 0.02 5.97 -13.45
CA ASP A 69 0.05 7.24 -14.17
C ASP A 69 -1.16 7.41 -15.10
N ARG A 70 -1.68 6.33 -15.70
CA ARG A 70 -2.83 6.39 -16.60
C ARG A 70 -4.17 6.54 -15.88
N TYR A 71 -4.35 5.87 -14.75
CA TYR A 71 -5.65 5.77 -14.06
C TYR A 71 -5.72 6.56 -12.76
N HIS A 72 -4.60 7.09 -12.28
CA HIS A 72 -4.46 7.90 -11.08
C HIS A 72 -3.70 9.22 -11.34
N SER A 73 -3.61 9.67 -12.60
CA SER A 73 -3.03 10.97 -12.98
C SER A 73 -3.61 12.14 -12.19
N ASP A 74 -4.92 12.09 -11.92
CA ASP A 74 -5.66 13.20 -11.32
C ASP A 74 -5.34 13.36 -9.83
N THR A 75 -4.86 12.29 -9.18
CA THR A 75 -4.40 12.33 -7.79
C THR A 75 -3.14 13.19 -7.63
N LYS A 76 -2.30 13.31 -8.67
CA LYS A 76 -1.12 14.20 -8.68
C LYS A 76 -1.51 15.68 -8.83
N MET A 77 -2.63 15.99 -9.48
CA MET A 77 -3.09 17.38 -9.71
C MET A 77 -3.69 18.04 -8.46
N ALA A 78 -4.22 17.25 -7.53
CA ALA A 78 -4.80 17.78 -6.28
C ALA A 78 -3.72 18.31 -5.31
N LEU A 79 -2.50 17.77 -5.35
CA LEU A 79 -1.39 18.18 -4.47
C LEU A 79 -0.61 19.41 -4.96
N THR A 80 -0.71 19.76 -6.25
CA THR A 80 -0.02 20.92 -6.83
C THR A 80 -0.84 22.21 -6.81
N LYS A 81 -2.16 22.14 -6.52
CA LYS A 81 -3.05 23.31 -6.42
C LYS A 81 -3.24 23.86 -5.00
N SER A 82 -2.59 23.29 -3.99
CA SER A 82 -2.65 23.77 -2.59
C SER A 82 -1.38 24.50 -2.13
N ARG A 83 -0.76 25.29 -3.02
CA ARG A 83 0.27 26.27 -2.66
C ARG A 83 -0.16 27.67 -3.05
#